data_AF-A0A4X1UWL7-F1
#
_entry.id   AF-A0A4X1UWL7-F1
#
_cell.length_a   1.000
_cell.length_b   1.000
_cell.length_c   1.000
_cell.angle_alpha   90.00
_cell.angle_beta   90.00
_cell.angle_gamma   90.00
#
_symmetry.space_group_name_H-M   'P 1'
#
loop_
_entity.id
_entity.type
_entity.pdbx_description
1 polymer ?
#
loop_
_entity_poly.entity_id
_entity_poly.type
_entity_poly.pdbx_seq_one_letter_code
_entity_poly.pdbx_strand_id
1 'polypeptide(L)'
;ARGLAGRVGWRRSGEQRLCSWELKVIPRACCSHDPSPGPAEQGGEGGSVGVCEETGNREREALGSLASDLWHDNLSQLAHAIRLLLEYTDSSYEEKKYTLGDAPDYDRSQWLSDKFKLGLDFPNLPYLIDGAHKLTQSNAILRYIARKHNMCGETEEEKIRVDVLENQANDTSEALASLCYSPDFEKLKPGYLKEIPEKMKPFSEFLGKRPWFAGDKLTYMDFLAYDVLDLYRIFDPKCLDEFPNLKAFLSRFEVSLLILVLFFISFLFPLLQNAFLVLELKLRTPAIC
;
A
#
# COMPACT_ATOMS: atom_id res chain seq x y z
N ALA A 1 -27.61 -25.46 23.61
CA ALA A 1 -27.42 -24.04 23.31
C ALA A 1 -25.99 -23.63 23.69
N ARG A 2 -25.07 -23.64 22.72
CA ARG A 2 -23.71 -23.08 22.80
C ARG A 2 -23.44 -22.42 21.44
N GLY A 3 -22.93 -21.19 21.43
CA GLY A 3 -22.45 -20.46 20.25
C GLY A 3 -21.83 -19.14 20.73
N LEU A 4 -20.55 -19.14 21.08
CA LEU A 4 -19.40 -18.82 20.20
C LEU A 4 -19.45 -17.38 19.64
N ALA A 5 -19.17 -16.41 20.52
CA ALA A 5 -18.70 -15.08 20.14
C ALA A 5 -17.16 -15.12 20.13
N GLY A 6 -16.58 -15.48 18.99
CA GLY A 6 -15.13 -15.40 18.75
C GLY A 6 -14.76 -13.99 18.30
N ARG A 7 -14.20 -13.19 19.20
CA ARG A 7 -13.51 -11.93 18.87
C ARG A 7 -12.21 -12.29 18.14
N VAL A 8 -12.17 -12.08 16.82
CA VAL A 8 -10.90 -12.05 16.08
C VAL A 8 -10.33 -10.64 16.22
N GLY A 9 -9.58 -10.44 17.31
CA GLY A 9 -8.73 -9.27 17.46
C GLY A 9 -7.43 -9.52 16.71
N TRP A 10 -7.14 -8.69 15.71
CA TRP A 10 -5.83 -8.65 15.07
C TRP A 10 -4.82 -8.09 16.07
N ARG A 11 -4.14 -8.99 16.78
CA ARG A 11 -2.97 -8.67 17.59
C ARG A 11 -1.78 -8.58 16.62
N ARG A 12 -1.41 -7.38 16.17
CA ARG A 12 -0.12 -7.15 15.49
C ARG A 12 0.98 -7.30 16.55
N SER A 13 1.66 -8.43 16.54
CA SER A 13 2.90 -8.64 17.29
C SER A 13 3.98 -7.72 16.72
N GLY A 14 4.71 -7.04 17.60
CA GLY A 14 5.82 -6.17 17.24
C GLY A 14 6.90 -6.91 16.47
N GLU A 15 7.13 -6.46 15.24
CA GLU A 15 8.32 -6.56 14.38
C GLU A 15 7.87 -6.23 12.95
N GLN A 16 7.55 -4.97 12.69
CA GLN A 16 7.31 -4.50 11.33
C GLN A 16 8.66 -4.10 10.72
N ARG A 17 9.24 -5.00 9.93
CA ARG A 17 10.43 -4.72 9.10
C ARG A 17 10.00 -4.02 7.80
N LEU A 18 10.74 -2.96 7.48
CA LEU A 18 10.50 -1.87 6.54
C LEU A 18 10.85 -2.23 5.07
N CYS A 19 10.09 -1.76 4.04
CA CYS A 19 10.40 -1.93 2.60
C CYS A 19 9.80 -0.81 1.70
N SER A 20 10.33 -0.62 0.46
CA SER A 20 9.77 0.20 -0.66
C SER A 20 9.62 -0.70 -1.92
N TRP A 21 8.89 -0.32 -2.98
CA TRP A 21 8.07 -1.30 -3.75
C TRP A 21 8.01 -1.10 -5.29
N GLU A 22 7.94 -2.20 -6.04
CA GLU A 22 7.77 -2.41 -7.49
C GLU A 22 6.58 -3.36 -7.68
N LEU A 23 5.71 -3.11 -8.67
CA LEU A 23 4.72 -4.10 -9.13
C LEU A 23 5.01 -4.53 -10.56
N LYS A 24 5.19 -5.83 -10.73
CA LYS A 24 5.49 -6.50 -11.99
C LYS A 24 4.41 -7.55 -12.25
N VAL A 25 3.53 -7.32 -13.23
CA VAL A 25 2.52 -8.33 -13.60
C VAL A 25 3.22 -9.49 -14.32
N ILE A 26 3.13 -10.71 -13.78
CA ILE A 26 3.87 -11.88 -14.29
C ILE A 26 3.10 -12.57 -15.42
N PRO A 27 3.71 -12.79 -16.58
CA PRO A 27 3.30 -13.85 -17.51
C PRO A 27 3.88 -15.21 -17.06
N ARG A 28 3.06 -16.27 -16.99
CA ARG A 28 3.46 -17.63 -16.54
C ARG A 28 4.82 -18.13 -17.09
N ALA A 29 5.58 -18.77 -16.20
CA ALA A 29 7.02 -19.05 -16.23
C ALA A 29 7.51 -20.24 -17.10
N CYS A 30 8.85 -20.32 -17.26
CA CYS A 30 9.63 -21.56 -17.37
C CYS A 30 11.05 -21.39 -16.77
N CYS A 31 11.53 -22.45 -16.13
CA CYS A 31 12.60 -22.57 -15.11
C CYS A 31 14.05 -22.48 -15.61
N SER A 32 15.02 -22.09 -14.75
CA SER A 32 16.02 -23.00 -14.11
C SER A 32 17.33 -22.33 -13.60
N HIS A 33 17.67 -22.69 -12.35
CA HIS A 33 18.98 -22.98 -11.70
C HIS A 33 20.06 -21.92 -11.32
N ASP A 34 20.32 -21.92 -9.99
CA ASP A 34 21.46 -21.51 -9.12
C ASP A 34 22.85 -22.10 -9.52
N PRO A 35 24.03 -21.86 -8.84
CA PRO A 35 24.28 -21.34 -7.47
C PRO A 35 25.53 -20.40 -7.22
N SER A 36 25.65 -19.91 -5.97
CA SER A 36 26.76 -19.16 -5.27
C SER A 36 28.11 -19.92 -5.11
N PRO A 37 29.24 -19.37 -4.55
CA PRO A 37 29.45 -18.98 -3.12
C PRO A 37 30.48 -17.83 -2.78
N GLY A 38 30.60 -17.44 -1.48
CA GLY A 38 31.41 -16.34 -0.85
C GLY A 38 32.92 -16.62 -0.58
N PRO A 39 33.61 -16.20 0.53
CA PRO A 39 33.36 -15.21 1.61
C PRO A 39 34.58 -14.32 2.10
N ALA A 40 34.29 -13.30 2.96
CA ALA A 40 34.91 -12.78 4.23
C ALA A 40 36.39 -12.27 4.48
N GLU A 41 36.47 -11.35 5.48
CA GLU A 41 37.54 -10.95 6.46
C GLU A 41 38.37 -9.65 6.22
N GLN A 42 38.83 -8.80 7.17
CA GLN A 42 38.73 -8.58 8.66
C GLN A 42 39.46 -7.24 9.06
N GLY A 43 39.19 -6.68 10.27
CA GLY A 43 40.11 -5.86 11.13
C GLY A 43 39.90 -4.32 11.14
N GLY A 44 39.98 -3.54 12.24
CA GLY A 44 40.41 -3.70 13.64
C GLY A 44 40.13 -2.43 14.50
N GLU A 45 40.40 -2.50 15.82
CA GLU A 45 39.90 -1.71 16.96
C GLU A 45 40.47 -0.29 17.22
N GLY A 46 39.79 0.52 18.08
CA GLY A 46 40.43 1.62 18.83
C GLY A 46 39.53 2.63 19.62
N GLY A 47 39.28 2.37 20.91
CA GLY A 47 39.35 3.29 22.09
C GLY A 47 38.50 4.58 22.24
N SER A 48 37.82 4.68 23.40
CA SER A 48 36.92 5.72 23.98
C SER A 48 37.60 7.06 24.39
N VAL A 49 36.95 8.19 24.79
CA VAL A 49 35.86 8.51 25.76
C VAL A 49 35.40 9.98 25.52
N GLY A 50 34.13 10.34 25.78
CA GLY A 50 33.77 11.75 26.04
C GLY A 50 32.28 12.11 26.01
N VAL A 51 31.56 11.78 27.08
CA VAL A 51 30.13 12.06 27.29
C VAL A 51 29.83 13.57 27.37
N CYS A 52 29.07 14.08 26.40
CA CYS A 52 28.06 15.16 26.55
C CYS A 52 27.13 15.24 25.30
N GLU A 53 26.93 14.11 24.60
CA GLU A 53 26.23 14.04 23.30
C GLU A 53 24.99 13.12 23.30
N GLU A 54 24.75 12.38 24.39
CA GLU A 54 23.75 11.30 24.43
C GLU A 54 22.28 11.77 24.38
N THR A 55 21.96 12.96 24.89
CA THR A 55 20.57 13.46 24.83
C THR A 55 20.21 13.96 23.43
N GLY A 56 21.15 14.62 22.74
CA GLY A 56 20.97 15.08 21.36
C GLY A 56 21.10 13.97 20.31
N ASN A 57 21.80 12.87 20.62
CA ASN A 57 21.86 11.69 19.75
C ASN A 57 20.61 10.82 19.86
N ARG A 58 20.07 10.59 21.06
CA ARG A 58 18.81 9.82 21.20
C ARG A 58 17.62 10.53 20.56
N GLU A 59 17.57 11.86 20.64
CA GLU A 59 16.55 12.66 19.95
C GLU A 59 16.72 12.63 18.43
N ARG A 60 17.96 12.67 17.91
CA ARG A 60 18.24 12.52 16.47
C ARG A 60 18.04 11.10 15.94
N GLU A 61 18.34 10.08 16.74
CA GLU A 61 18.10 8.67 16.43
C GLU A 61 16.61 8.34 16.48
N ALA A 62 15.85 8.89 17.43
CA ALA A 62 14.39 8.74 17.50
C ALA A 62 13.65 9.51 16.39
N LEU A 63 14.10 10.72 16.06
CA LEU A 63 13.61 11.47 14.90
C LEU A 63 14.02 10.79 13.58
N GLY A 64 15.21 10.18 13.55
CA GLY A 64 15.69 9.35 12.45
C GLY A 64 14.87 8.07 12.26
N SER A 65 14.56 7.35 13.34
CA SER A 65 13.73 6.14 13.27
C SER A 65 12.30 6.49 12.85
N LEU A 66 11.71 7.56 13.40
CA LEU A 66 10.38 8.03 12.99
C LEU A 66 10.37 8.47 11.53
N ALA A 67 11.39 9.21 11.06
CA ALA A 67 11.51 9.63 9.67
C ALA A 67 11.80 8.45 8.72
N SER A 68 12.49 7.40 9.18
CA SER A 68 12.72 6.13 8.47
C SER A 68 11.43 5.35 8.30
N ASP A 69 10.69 5.17 9.40
CA ASP A 69 9.39 4.50 9.43
C ASP A 69 8.41 5.26 8.52
N LEU A 70 8.43 6.60 8.57
CA LEU A 70 7.62 7.47 7.72
C LEU A 70 8.06 7.47 6.24
N TRP A 71 9.36 7.41 5.91
CA TRP A 71 9.88 7.26 4.53
C TRP A 71 9.41 5.96 3.88
N HIS A 72 9.45 4.87 4.65
CA HIS A 72 8.89 3.60 4.24
C HIS A 72 7.36 3.65 4.10
N ASP A 73 6.69 4.31 5.04
CA ASP A 73 5.23 4.46 5.02
C ASP A 73 4.74 5.33 3.86
N ASN A 74 5.48 6.34 3.39
CA ASN A 74 5.04 7.19 2.27
C ASN A 74 5.21 6.50 0.90
N LEU A 75 6.33 5.79 0.67
CA LEU A 75 6.45 4.93 -0.52
C LEU A 75 5.49 3.74 -0.45
N SER A 76 5.19 3.24 0.76
CA SER A 76 4.13 2.26 1.00
C SER A 76 2.74 2.81 0.73
N GLN A 77 2.44 4.04 1.13
CA GLN A 77 1.17 4.73 0.91
C GLN A 77 0.92 4.93 -0.59
N LEU A 78 1.89 5.47 -1.33
CA LEU A 78 1.73 5.67 -2.77
C LEU A 78 1.49 4.35 -3.54
N ALA A 79 1.92 3.21 -2.97
CA ALA A 79 1.67 1.88 -3.50
C ALA A 79 0.46 1.17 -2.86
N HIS A 80 -0.08 1.66 -1.74
CA HIS A 80 -1.10 0.95 -0.97
C HIS A 80 -2.42 0.88 -1.74
N ALA A 81 -2.91 2.02 -2.22
CA ALA A 81 -4.10 2.05 -3.07
C ALA A 81 -3.93 1.18 -4.33
N ILE A 82 -2.72 1.11 -4.90
CA ILE A 82 -2.42 0.27 -6.08
C ILE A 82 -2.55 -1.21 -5.73
N ARG A 83 -1.96 -1.66 -4.62
CA ARG A 83 -2.08 -3.05 -4.15
C ARG A 83 -3.53 -3.42 -3.91
N LEU A 84 -4.25 -2.60 -3.15
CA LEU A 84 -5.65 -2.85 -2.85
C LEU A 84 -6.49 -2.95 -4.13
N LEU A 85 -6.22 -2.10 -5.13
CA LEU A 85 -6.91 -2.15 -6.42
C LEU A 85 -6.56 -3.41 -7.22
N LEU A 86 -5.30 -3.86 -7.20
CA LEU A 86 -4.89 -5.10 -7.88
C LEU A 86 -5.48 -6.35 -7.23
N GLU A 87 -5.48 -6.41 -5.90
CA GLU A 87 -6.16 -7.46 -5.15
C GLU A 87 -7.67 -7.45 -5.44
N TYR A 88 -8.30 -6.27 -5.44
CA TYR A 88 -9.73 -6.14 -5.72
C TYR A 88 -10.10 -6.60 -7.13
N THR A 89 -9.22 -6.35 -8.09
CA THR A 89 -9.43 -6.69 -9.51
C THR A 89 -8.96 -8.10 -9.86
N ASP A 90 -8.50 -8.89 -8.88
CA ASP A 90 -7.90 -10.22 -9.07
C ASP A 90 -6.78 -10.20 -10.14
N SER A 91 -6.00 -9.13 -10.15
CA SER A 91 -4.89 -8.98 -11.07
C SER A 91 -3.76 -9.89 -10.65
N SER A 92 -3.19 -10.66 -11.59
CA SER A 92 -1.97 -11.43 -11.32
C SER A 92 -0.76 -10.50 -11.29
N TYR A 93 -0.07 -10.38 -10.15
CA TYR A 93 1.14 -9.57 -10.06
C TYR A 93 2.19 -10.17 -9.11
N GLU A 94 3.43 -9.82 -9.38
CA GLU A 94 4.61 -9.96 -8.52
C GLU A 94 4.92 -8.58 -7.94
N GLU A 95 5.34 -8.55 -6.68
CA GLU A 95 5.85 -7.34 -6.06
C GLU A 95 7.36 -7.48 -5.85
N LYS A 96 8.17 -6.58 -6.42
CA LYS A 96 9.59 -6.48 -6.07
C LYS A 96 9.78 -5.38 -5.04
N LYS A 97 10.61 -5.63 -4.04
CA LYS A 97 10.79 -4.72 -2.91
C LYS A 97 12.22 -4.22 -2.92
N TYR A 98 12.38 -2.91 -2.97
CA TYR A 98 13.63 -2.22 -2.73
C TYR A 98 13.70 -1.87 -1.24
N THR A 99 14.70 -2.41 -0.55
CA THR A 99 14.94 -2.10 0.86
C THR A 99 15.77 -0.83 0.97
N LEU A 100 15.37 0.06 1.88
CA LEU A 100 16.20 1.19 2.29
C LEU A 100 17.19 0.67 3.35
N GLY A 101 18.45 1.07 3.27
CA GLY A 101 19.40 0.80 4.34
C GLY A 101 19.01 1.48 5.65
N ASP A 102 19.62 1.00 6.74
CA ASP A 102 19.37 1.53 8.07
C ASP A 102 19.88 2.97 8.22
N ALA A 103 19.36 3.66 9.24
CA ALA A 103 19.87 4.96 9.66
C ALA A 103 21.34 4.84 10.13
N PRO A 104 22.16 5.89 9.96
CA PRO A 104 21.81 7.20 9.38
C PRO A 104 21.97 7.25 7.85
N ASP A 105 22.50 6.19 7.24
CA ASP A 105 22.95 6.21 5.85
C ASP A 105 21.80 6.12 4.84
N TYR A 106 20.70 5.45 5.21
CA TYR A 106 19.50 5.29 4.38
C TYR A 106 19.83 4.85 2.95
N ASP A 107 20.64 3.80 2.82
CA ASP A 107 21.16 3.35 1.54
C ASP A 107 20.04 3.04 0.53
N ARG A 108 20.17 3.57 -0.68
CA ARG A 108 19.21 3.39 -1.79
C ARG A 108 19.81 2.60 -2.94
N SER A 109 20.98 1.98 -2.74
CA SER A 109 21.74 1.31 -3.80
C SER A 109 20.92 0.31 -4.59
N GLN A 110 20.05 -0.48 -3.94
CA GLN A 110 19.17 -1.44 -4.60
C GLN A 110 18.33 -0.77 -5.70
N TRP A 111 17.59 0.29 -5.35
CA TRP A 111 16.79 1.03 -6.34
C TRP A 111 17.67 1.74 -7.37
N LEU A 112 18.72 2.44 -6.92
CA LEU A 112 19.59 3.21 -7.81
C LEU A 112 20.29 2.32 -8.84
N SER A 113 20.56 1.06 -8.51
CA SER A 113 21.16 0.08 -9.41
C SER A 113 20.24 -0.32 -10.56
N ASP A 114 18.92 -0.27 -10.37
CA ASP A 114 17.91 -0.67 -11.36
C ASP A 114 17.22 0.51 -12.04
N LYS A 115 17.18 1.68 -11.39
CA LYS A 115 16.39 2.86 -11.78
C LYS A 115 16.38 3.15 -13.28
N PHE A 116 17.54 3.15 -13.93
CA PHE A 116 17.69 3.50 -15.35
C PHE A 116 17.73 2.29 -16.30
N LYS A 117 17.58 1.06 -15.79
CA LYS A 117 17.64 -0.19 -16.55
C LYS A 117 16.27 -0.76 -16.92
N LEU A 118 15.20 -0.21 -16.35
CA LEU A 118 13.83 -0.71 -16.49
C LEU A 118 13.12 -0.20 -17.75
N GLY A 119 13.71 0.78 -18.44
CA GLY A 119 13.10 1.41 -19.62
C GLY A 119 11.85 2.23 -19.29
N LEU A 120 11.82 2.87 -18.12
CA LEU A 120 10.81 3.84 -17.71
C LEU A 120 11.13 5.20 -18.34
N ASP A 121 10.13 5.90 -18.89
CA ASP A 121 10.32 7.24 -19.48
C ASP A 121 10.73 8.27 -18.42
N PHE A 122 10.08 8.22 -17.25
CA PHE A 122 10.38 9.04 -16.08
C PHE A 122 10.67 8.12 -14.88
N PRO A 123 11.92 7.66 -14.68
CA PRO A 123 12.27 6.68 -13.65
C PRO A 123 11.94 7.15 -12.23
N ASN A 124 10.94 6.53 -11.62
CA ASN A 124 10.47 6.85 -10.27
C ASN A 124 9.79 5.65 -9.62
N LEU A 125 9.53 5.75 -8.31
CA LEU A 125 8.69 4.84 -7.54
C LEU A 125 7.36 5.55 -7.17
N PRO A 126 6.22 4.84 -7.13
CA PRO A 126 6.03 3.48 -7.63
C PRO A 126 6.06 3.41 -9.17
N TYR A 127 6.27 2.22 -9.70
CA TYR A 127 6.10 1.91 -11.11
C TYR A 127 5.33 0.61 -11.33
N LEU A 128 4.74 0.49 -12.52
CA LEU A 128 4.06 -0.71 -13.00
C LEU A 128 4.65 -1.10 -14.37
N ILE A 129 5.03 -2.37 -14.50
CA ILE A 129 5.42 -2.97 -15.78
C ILE A 129 4.39 -4.05 -16.14
N ASP A 130 3.74 -3.87 -17.29
CA ASP A 130 2.72 -4.75 -17.82
C ASP A 130 2.93 -4.94 -19.34
N GLY A 131 3.70 -5.96 -19.68
CA GLY A 131 4.13 -6.22 -21.06
C GLY A 131 4.92 -5.05 -21.64
N ALA A 132 4.38 -4.41 -22.68
CA ALA A 132 4.98 -3.24 -23.31
C ALA A 132 4.69 -1.94 -22.54
N HIS A 133 3.72 -1.93 -21.64
CA HIS A 133 3.35 -0.74 -20.87
C HIS A 133 4.23 -0.61 -19.64
N LYS A 134 4.88 0.56 -19.52
CA LYS A 134 5.79 0.89 -18.42
C LYS A 134 5.39 2.25 -17.87
N LEU A 135 4.88 2.27 -16.66
CA LEU A 135 4.21 3.43 -16.08
C LEU A 135 4.90 3.82 -14.77
N THR A 136 5.06 5.12 -14.56
CA THR A 136 5.35 5.72 -13.25
C THR A 136 4.22 6.69 -12.90
N GLN A 137 4.28 7.30 -11.71
CA GLN A 137 3.19 8.09 -11.09
C GLN A 137 2.04 7.21 -10.58
N SER A 138 1.83 7.22 -9.26
CA SER A 138 0.83 6.37 -8.58
C SER A 138 -0.57 6.53 -9.18
N ASN A 139 -1.00 7.76 -9.42
CA ASN A 139 -2.32 8.06 -9.99
C ASN A 139 -2.45 7.60 -11.45
N ALA A 140 -1.38 7.70 -12.25
CA ALA A 140 -1.39 7.18 -13.61
C ALA A 140 -1.51 5.65 -13.63
N ILE A 141 -0.82 4.97 -12.69
CA ILE A 141 -0.91 3.52 -12.49
C ILE A 141 -2.32 3.12 -12.05
N LEU A 142 -2.89 3.79 -11.04
CA LEU A 142 -4.26 3.56 -10.60
C LEU A 142 -5.27 3.74 -11.74
N ARG A 143 -5.18 4.84 -12.49
CA ARG A 143 -6.04 5.10 -13.65
C ARG A 143 -5.85 4.05 -14.74
N TYR A 144 -4.64 3.55 -14.97
CA TYR A 144 -4.37 2.49 -15.95
C TYR A 144 -5.09 1.19 -15.58
N ILE A 145 -4.96 0.74 -14.32
CA ILE A 145 -5.64 -0.44 -13.81
C ILE A 145 -7.16 -0.22 -13.88
N ALA A 146 -7.63 0.93 -13.40
CA ALA A 146 -9.06 1.28 -13.41
C ALA A 146 -9.69 1.21 -14.81
N ARG A 147 -8.99 1.68 -15.85
CA ARG A 147 -9.47 1.62 -17.24
C ARG A 147 -9.61 0.19 -17.74
N LYS A 148 -8.74 -0.74 -17.33
CA LYS A 148 -8.85 -2.16 -17.68
C LYS A 148 -10.08 -2.85 -17.08
N HIS A 149 -10.59 -2.31 -15.98
CA HIS A 149 -11.70 -2.89 -15.20
C HIS A 149 -12.97 -2.02 -15.18
N ASN A 150 -13.04 -0.97 -16.01
CA ASN A 150 -14.17 -0.02 -16.08
C ASN A 150 -14.49 0.68 -14.74
N MET A 151 -13.47 1.08 -13.99
CA MET A 151 -13.61 1.66 -12.64
C MET A 151 -13.34 3.17 -12.59
N CYS A 152 -13.42 3.89 -13.72
CA CYS A 152 -13.08 5.33 -13.81
C CYS A 152 -14.26 6.30 -13.63
N GLY A 153 -15.46 5.81 -13.35
CA GLY A 153 -16.70 6.57 -13.48
C GLY A 153 -17.25 6.48 -14.91
N GLU A 154 -18.57 6.35 -15.02
CA GLU A 154 -19.28 6.13 -16.28
C GLU A 154 -19.85 7.43 -16.83
N THR A 155 -20.49 8.24 -15.97
CA THR A 155 -21.08 9.53 -16.35
C THR A 155 -20.07 10.67 -16.24
N GLU A 156 -20.38 11.81 -16.87
CA GLU A 156 -19.56 13.01 -16.76
C GLU A 156 -19.50 13.51 -15.31
N GLU A 157 -20.62 13.44 -14.59
CA GLU A 157 -20.69 13.81 -13.18
C GLU A 157 -19.79 12.92 -12.31
N GLU A 158 -19.76 11.61 -12.57
CA GLU A 158 -18.88 10.68 -11.86
C GLU A 158 -17.40 10.96 -12.16
N LYS A 159 -17.07 11.25 -13.42
CA LYS A 159 -15.70 11.62 -13.82
C LYS A 159 -15.22 12.91 -13.18
N ILE A 160 -16.05 13.95 -13.18
CA ILE A 160 -15.77 15.22 -12.49
C ILE A 160 -15.47 14.95 -11.02
N ARG A 161 -16.28 14.10 -10.37
CA ARG A 161 -16.09 13.77 -8.95
C ARG A 161 -14.80 13.00 -8.70
N VAL A 162 -14.48 12.05 -9.58
CA VAL A 162 -13.23 11.29 -9.56
C VAL A 162 -12.03 12.24 -9.69
N ASP A 163 -12.06 13.16 -10.65
CA ASP A 163 -10.94 14.06 -10.93
C ASP A 163 -10.74 15.08 -9.81
N VAL A 164 -11.81 15.64 -9.25
CA VAL A 164 -11.73 16.55 -8.10
C VAL A 164 -11.20 15.81 -6.87
N LEU A 165 -11.69 14.60 -6.61
CA LEU A 165 -11.26 13.83 -5.44
C LEU A 165 -9.81 13.41 -5.54
N GLU A 166 -9.32 13.02 -6.72
CA GLU A 166 -7.92 12.64 -6.92
C GLU A 166 -6.99 13.74 -6.44
N ASN A 167 -7.20 14.96 -6.94
CA ASN A 167 -6.35 16.09 -6.62
C ASN A 167 -6.48 16.47 -5.13
N GLN A 168 -7.70 16.50 -4.60
CA GLN A 168 -7.92 16.83 -3.20
C GLN A 168 -7.32 15.79 -2.24
N ALA A 169 -7.37 14.50 -2.59
CA ALA A 169 -6.77 13.42 -1.81
C ALA A 169 -5.24 13.53 -1.81
N ASN A 170 -4.62 13.81 -2.96
CA ASN A 170 -3.17 14.02 -3.04
C ASN A 170 -2.72 15.21 -2.18
N ASP A 171 -3.38 16.38 -2.31
CA ASP A 171 -3.05 17.57 -1.52
C ASP A 171 -3.14 17.29 -0.01
N THR A 172 -4.13 16.49 0.39
CA THR A 172 -4.36 16.12 1.80
C THR A 172 -3.27 15.18 2.30
N SER A 173 -2.90 14.16 1.53
CA SER A 173 -1.79 13.25 1.85
C SER A 173 -0.45 13.98 1.89
N GLU A 174 -0.18 14.87 0.93
CA GLU A 174 1.05 15.65 0.87
C GLU A 174 1.18 16.62 2.05
N ALA A 175 0.08 17.21 2.50
CA ALA A 175 0.07 18.05 3.70
C ALA A 175 0.46 17.26 4.96
N LEU A 176 -0.05 16.04 5.13
CA LEU A 176 0.31 15.18 6.26
C LEU A 176 1.76 14.67 6.15
N ALA A 177 2.18 14.26 4.95
CA ALA A 177 3.56 13.86 4.69
C ALA A 177 4.53 15.01 5.02
N SER A 178 4.23 16.23 4.57
CA SER A 178 5.05 17.42 4.83
C SER A 178 5.22 17.69 6.32
N LEU A 179 4.17 17.51 7.13
CA LEU A 179 4.27 17.58 8.58
C LEU A 179 5.21 16.50 9.12
N CYS A 180 4.97 15.25 8.72
CA CYS A 180 5.69 14.06 9.19
C CYS A 180 7.19 14.10 8.90
N TYR A 181 7.63 14.67 7.78
CA TYR A 181 9.06 14.82 7.46
C TYR A 181 9.69 16.13 7.96
N SER A 182 8.91 17.00 8.59
CA SER A 182 9.45 18.25 9.10
C SER A 182 10.40 17.99 10.27
N PRO A 183 11.61 18.60 10.30
CA PRO A 183 12.47 18.54 11.49
C PRO A 183 11.81 19.20 12.71
N ASP A 184 10.79 20.03 12.51
CA ASP A 184 9.99 20.67 13.57
C ASP A 184 8.67 19.92 13.86
N PHE A 185 8.55 18.65 13.48
CA PHE A 185 7.34 17.82 13.65
C PHE A 185 6.65 18.00 15.01
N GLU A 186 7.40 17.84 16.11
CA GLU A 186 6.85 17.92 17.48
C GLU A 186 6.26 19.30 17.81
N LYS A 187 6.79 20.37 17.21
CA LYS A 187 6.27 21.74 17.39
C LYS A 187 5.01 21.98 16.55
N LEU A 188 4.98 21.43 15.33
CA LEU A 188 3.92 21.66 14.36
C LEU A 188 2.69 20.76 14.60
N LYS A 189 2.90 19.54 15.08
CA LYS A 189 1.86 18.52 15.27
C LYS A 189 0.65 19.00 16.08
N PRO A 190 0.79 19.69 17.25
CA PRO A 190 -0.36 20.14 18.02
C PRO A 190 -1.24 21.15 17.28
N GLY A 191 -0.66 21.96 16.39
CA GLY A 191 -1.40 22.87 15.52
C GLY A 191 -2.15 22.07 14.45
N TYR A 192 -1.44 21.18 13.76
CA TYR A 192 -2.02 20.36 12.70
C TYR A 192 -3.21 19.51 13.17
N LEU A 193 -3.12 18.89 14.37
CA LEU A 193 -4.22 18.11 14.96
C LEU A 193 -5.52 18.91 15.09
N LYS A 194 -5.43 20.22 15.35
CA LYS A 194 -6.62 21.10 15.45
C LYS A 194 -7.24 21.40 14.08
N GLU A 195 -6.45 21.33 13.01
CA GLU A 195 -6.89 21.56 11.63
C GLU A 195 -7.48 20.31 10.98
N ILE A 196 -7.22 19.11 11.52
CA ILE A 196 -7.71 17.85 10.93
C ILE A 196 -9.23 17.84 10.71
N PRO A 197 -10.09 18.25 11.67
CA PRO A 197 -11.53 18.30 11.43
C PRO A 197 -11.92 19.18 10.23
N GLU A 198 -11.23 20.30 10.03
CA GLU A 198 -11.45 21.19 8.89
C GLU A 198 -11.03 20.54 7.56
N LYS A 199 -10.03 19.67 7.57
CA LYS A 199 -9.61 18.88 6.40
C LYS A 199 -10.55 17.70 6.12
N MET A 200 -11.06 17.02 7.16
CA MET A 200 -11.97 15.87 7.01
C MET A 200 -13.39 16.27 6.61
N LYS A 201 -13.84 17.46 7.03
CA LYS A 201 -15.20 17.97 6.75
C LYS A 201 -15.51 18.02 5.24
N PRO A 202 -14.67 18.57 4.35
CA PRO A 202 -14.88 18.52 2.91
C PRO A 202 -15.07 17.12 2.35
N PHE A 203 -14.28 16.12 2.81
CA PHE A 203 -14.47 14.72 2.39
C PHE A 203 -15.85 14.19 2.82
N SER A 204 -16.24 14.47 4.06
CA SER A 204 -17.56 14.08 4.60
C SER A 204 -18.70 14.71 3.80
N GLU A 205 -18.64 16.01 3.52
CA GLU A 205 -19.66 16.73 2.73
C GLU A 205 -19.69 16.25 1.28
N PHE A 206 -18.52 16.03 0.68
CA PHE A 206 -18.39 15.56 -0.69
C PHE A 206 -18.95 14.15 -0.87
N LEU A 207 -18.65 13.21 0.04
CA LEU A 207 -19.26 11.89 0.07
C LEU A 207 -20.79 11.99 0.26
N GLY A 208 -21.20 12.78 1.25
CA GLY A 208 -22.60 12.99 1.61
C GLY A 208 -23.28 11.68 2.03
N LYS A 209 -24.33 11.28 1.30
CA LYS A 209 -25.12 10.06 1.55
C LYS A 209 -24.74 8.90 0.64
N ARG A 210 -23.79 9.08 -0.27
CA ARG A 210 -23.42 8.07 -1.27
C ARG A 210 -22.66 6.92 -0.60
N PRO A 211 -22.77 5.69 -1.12
CA PRO A 211 -21.96 4.59 -0.64
C PRO A 211 -20.49 4.74 -1.02
N TRP A 212 -20.20 5.37 -2.17
CA TRP A 212 -18.87 5.59 -2.75
C TRP A 212 -18.71 7.05 -3.19
N PHE A 213 -17.48 7.51 -3.36
CA PHE A 213 -17.20 8.92 -3.62
C PHE A 213 -17.69 9.39 -4.99
N ALA A 214 -17.58 8.56 -6.03
CA ALA A 214 -18.08 8.91 -7.35
C ALA A 214 -19.61 8.87 -7.43
N GLY A 215 -20.24 7.88 -6.78
CA GLY A 215 -21.67 7.62 -6.91
C GLY A 215 -22.10 6.34 -6.20
N ASP A 216 -22.92 5.54 -6.87
CA ASP A 216 -23.40 4.25 -6.35
C ASP A 216 -22.45 3.08 -6.64
N LYS A 217 -21.52 3.27 -7.58
CA LYS A 217 -20.51 2.28 -7.96
C LYS A 217 -19.15 2.64 -7.38
N LEU A 218 -18.42 1.61 -6.96
CA LEU A 218 -17.05 1.73 -6.49
C LEU A 218 -16.13 2.01 -7.68
N THR A 219 -15.22 2.97 -7.49
CA THR A 219 -14.23 3.42 -8.46
C THR A 219 -12.83 3.32 -7.88
N TYR A 220 -11.80 3.48 -8.71
CA TYR A 220 -10.41 3.48 -8.22
C TYR A 220 -10.13 4.60 -7.20
N MET A 221 -10.92 5.68 -7.23
CA MET A 221 -10.81 6.79 -6.29
C MET A 221 -11.21 6.43 -4.86
N ASP A 222 -12.05 5.43 -4.68
CA ASP A 222 -12.41 4.94 -3.33
C ASP A 222 -11.21 4.26 -2.65
N PHE A 223 -10.28 3.67 -3.40
CA PHE A 223 -9.05 3.08 -2.86
C PHE A 223 -8.08 4.14 -2.35
N LEU A 224 -7.92 5.22 -3.13
CA LEU A 224 -7.10 6.35 -2.70
C LEU A 224 -7.73 7.06 -1.50
N ALA A 225 -9.03 7.33 -1.54
CA ALA A 225 -9.73 7.96 -0.43
C ALA A 225 -9.69 7.10 0.85
N TYR A 226 -9.79 5.78 0.73
CA TYR A 226 -9.58 4.86 1.86
C TYR A 226 -8.18 5.02 2.45
N ASP A 227 -7.14 4.99 1.62
CA ASP A 227 -5.75 5.10 2.07
C ASP A 227 -5.49 6.42 2.82
N VAL A 228 -5.95 7.55 2.26
CA VAL A 228 -5.82 8.87 2.92
C VAL A 228 -6.56 8.89 4.25
N LEU A 229 -7.82 8.43 4.29
CA LEU A 229 -8.62 8.45 5.52
C LEU A 229 -8.07 7.49 6.58
N ASP A 230 -7.56 6.32 6.18
CA ASP A 230 -6.94 5.38 7.10
C ASP A 230 -5.61 5.92 7.66
N LEU A 231 -4.83 6.62 6.83
CA LEU A 231 -3.62 7.29 7.28
C LEU A 231 -3.91 8.32 8.38
N TYR A 232 -4.94 9.14 8.20
CA TYR A 232 -5.39 10.09 9.22
C TYR A 232 -5.93 9.37 10.47
N ARG A 233 -6.64 8.24 10.30
CA ARG A 233 -7.08 7.39 11.42
C ARG A 233 -5.91 6.79 12.20
N ILE A 234 -4.81 6.44 11.54
CA ILE A 234 -3.58 5.98 12.20
C ILE A 234 -2.91 7.13 12.95
N PHE A 235 -2.84 8.31 12.32
CA PHE A 235 -2.20 9.50 12.89
C PHE A 235 -2.97 10.06 14.11
N ASP A 236 -4.29 10.12 14.02
CA ASP A 236 -5.20 10.47 15.11
C ASP A 236 -6.44 9.55 15.07
N PRO A 237 -6.51 8.53 15.95
CA PRO A 237 -7.62 7.56 15.98
C PRO A 237 -9.02 8.16 16.14
N LYS A 238 -9.14 9.40 16.62
CA LYS A 238 -10.42 10.09 16.85
C LYS A 238 -10.80 11.06 15.74
N CYS A 239 -9.95 11.27 14.74
CA CYS A 239 -10.17 12.31 13.71
C CYS A 239 -11.47 12.15 12.92
N LEU A 240 -12.02 10.93 12.85
CA LEU A 240 -13.26 10.64 12.12
C LEU A 240 -14.50 10.52 13.03
N ASP A 241 -14.39 10.80 14.34
CA ASP A 241 -15.50 10.55 15.26
C ASP A 241 -16.73 11.41 14.99
N GLU A 242 -16.51 12.64 14.52
CA GLU A 242 -17.54 13.61 14.14
C GLU A 242 -18.13 13.34 12.74
N PHE A 243 -17.55 12.41 11.97
CA PHE A 243 -17.91 12.14 10.57
C PHE A 243 -18.41 10.69 10.40
N PRO A 244 -19.66 10.39 10.82
CA PRO A 244 -20.19 9.02 10.81
C PRO A 244 -20.26 8.40 9.40
N ASN A 245 -20.45 9.21 8.36
CA ASN A 245 -20.44 8.75 6.97
C ASN A 245 -19.04 8.31 6.50
N LEU A 246 -17.97 9.00 6.91
CA LEU A 246 -16.60 8.59 6.62
C LEU A 246 -16.24 7.29 7.35
N LYS A 247 -16.65 7.15 8.62
CA LYS A 247 -16.51 5.87 9.35
C LYS A 247 -17.27 4.74 8.65
N ALA A 248 -18.50 5.00 8.19
CA ALA A 248 -19.28 4.01 7.45
C ALA A 248 -18.65 3.65 6.10
N PHE A 249 -18.03 4.60 5.41
CA PHE A 249 -17.26 4.36 4.19
C PHE A 249 -16.06 3.43 4.45
N LEU A 250 -15.23 3.73 5.45
CA LEU A 250 -14.08 2.88 5.81
C LEU A 250 -14.53 1.44 6.13
N SER A 251 -15.55 1.27 6.97
CA SER A 251 -16.08 -0.05 7.31
C SER A 251 -16.63 -0.78 6.08
N ARG A 252 -17.30 -0.08 5.16
CA ARG A 252 -17.83 -0.67 3.91
C ARG A 252 -16.70 -1.14 3.01
N PHE A 253 -15.66 -0.33 2.87
CA PHE A 253 -14.50 -0.65 2.05
C PHE A 253 -13.75 -1.89 2.59
N GLU A 254 -13.47 -1.92 3.90
CA GLU A 254 -12.81 -3.05 4.57
C GLU A 254 -13.61 -4.36 4.43
N VAL A 255 -14.94 -4.30 4.60
CA VAL A 255 -15.80 -5.46 4.41
C VAL A 255 -15.80 -5.93 2.96
N SER A 256 -15.76 -5.01 1.99
CA SER A 256 -15.72 -5.35 0.57
C SER A 256 -14.44 -6.12 0.22
N LEU A 257 -13.30 -5.73 0.77
CA LEU A 257 -12.04 -6.46 0.62
C LEU A 257 -12.04 -7.83 1.33
N LEU A 258 -12.60 -7.90 2.55
CA LEU A 258 -12.69 -9.16 3.30
C LEU A 258 -13.60 -10.18 2.61
N ILE A 259 -14.72 -9.74 2.02
CA ILE A 259 -15.62 -10.64 1.28
C ILE A 259 -14.91 -11.22 0.06
N LEU A 260 -14.07 -10.44 -0.63
CA LEU A 260 -13.27 -10.97 -1.74
C LEU A 260 -12.33 -12.06 -1.26
N VAL A 261 -11.54 -11.82 -0.21
CA VAL A 261 -10.63 -12.83 0.37
C VAL A 261 -11.38 -14.10 0.78
N LEU A 262 -12.54 -13.96 1.43
CA LEU A 262 -13.37 -15.10 1.84
C LEU A 262 -13.99 -15.85 0.66
N PHE A 263 -14.37 -15.15 -0.42
CA PHE A 263 -14.88 -15.76 -1.64
C PHE A 263 -13.80 -16.56 -2.36
N PHE A 264 -12.57 -16.03 -2.46
CA PHE A 264 -11.42 -16.76 -3.00
C PHE A 264 -11.11 -18.03 -2.21
N ILE A 265 -11.09 -17.94 -0.87
CA ILE A 265 -10.82 -19.09 0.01
C ILE A 265 -11.95 -20.12 -0.02
N SER A 266 -13.22 -19.68 -0.04
CA SER A 266 -14.37 -20.59 0.15
C SER A 266 -14.90 -21.18 -1.16
N PHE A 267 -14.77 -20.47 -2.28
CA PHE A 267 -15.32 -20.91 -3.56
C PHE A 267 -14.24 -21.31 -4.58
N LEU A 268 -13.14 -20.56 -4.69
CA LEU A 268 -12.11 -20.84 -5.70
C LEU A 268 -11.14 -21.95 -5.26
N PHE A 269 -10.74 -21.96 -3.99
CA PHE A 269 -9.81 -22.96 -3.45
C PHE A 269 -10.32 -24.41 -3.59
N PRO A 270 -11.60 -24.74 -3.27
CA PRO A 270 -12.12 -26.09 -3.48
C PRO A 270 -12.29 -26.43 -4.96
N LEU A 271 -12.60 -25.46 -5.82
CA LEU A 271 -12.71 -25.67 -7.27
C LEU A 271 -11.34 -25.96 -7.90
N LEU A 272 -10.26 -25.33 -7.44
CA LEU A 272 -8.90 -25.61 -7.88
C LEU A 272 -8.39 -26.97 -7.37
N GLN A 273 -8.69 -27.35 -6.12
CA GLN A 273 -8.40 -28.70 -5.63
C GLN A 273 -9.18 -29.77 -6.38
N ASN A 274 -10.46 -29.53 -6.71
CA ASN A 274 -11.25 -30.43 -7.53
C ASN A 274 -10.79 -30.45 -8.99
N ALA A 275 -10.35 -29.33 -9.56
CA ALA A 275 -9.79 -29.30 -10.91
C ALA A 275 -8.48 -30.09 -11.01
N PHE A 276 -7.62 -30.03 -9.99
CA PHE A 276 -6.40 -30.84 -9.91
C PHE A 276 -6.73 -32.34 -9.73
N LEU A 277 -7.71 -32.68 -8.89
CA LEU A 277 -8.19 -34.06 -8.72
C LEU A 277 -8.85 -34.62 -9.99
N VAL A 278 -9.61 -33.80 -10.72
CA VAL A 278 -10.28 -34.19 -11.98
C VAL A 278 -9.27 -34.38 -13.11
N LEU A 279 -8.17 -33.61 -13.13
CA LEU A 279 -7.08 -33.80 -14.09
C LEU A 279 -6.30 -35.10 -13.83
N GLU A 280 -6.08 -35.47 -12.56
CA GLU A 280 -5.47 -36.77 -12.20
C GLU A 280 -6.39 -37.97 -12.47
N LEU A 281 -7.71 -37.85 -12.28
CA LEU A 281 -8.66 -38.96 -12.47
C LEU A 281 -9.00 -39.28 -13.93
N LYS A 282 -8.66 -38.41 -14.90
CA LYS A 282 -8.93 -38.66 -16.34
C LYS A 282 -7.75 -39.23 -17.12
N LEU A 283 -6.56 -39.32 -16.52
CA LEU A 283 -5.35 -39.85 -17.17
C LEU A 283 -4.98 -41.25 -16.65
N ARG A 284 -5.89 -42.23 -16.73
CA ARG A 284 -5.54 -43.66 -16.76
C ARG A 284 -6.70 -44.55 -17.17
N THR A 285 -6.96 -44.60 -18.47
CA THR A 285 -7.37 -45.84 -19.15
C THR A 285 -6.91 -45.79 -20.61
N PRO A 286 -5.82 -46.48 -20.99
CA PRO A 286 -5.71 -47.03 -22.32
C PRO A 286 -6.49 -48.35 -22.34
N ALA A 287 -7.44 -48.43 -23.27
CA ALA A 287 -8.05 -49.66 -23.71
C ALA A 287 -7.01 -50.59 -24.37
N ILE A 288 -7.34 -51.87 -24.30
CA ILE A 288 -6.66 -53.08 -24.75
C ILE A 288 -6.23 -53.05 -26.23
N CYS A 289 -5.04 -53.59 -26.52
CA CYS A 289 -4.78 -54.57 -27.59
C CYS A 289 -3.74 -55.57 -27.08
#